data_AF-A0A250IB15-F1
#
_entry.id   AF-A0A250IB15-F1
#
_cell.length_a   1.000
_cell.length_b   1.000
_cell.length_c   1.000
_cell.angle_alpha   90.00
_cell.angle_beta   90.00
_cell.angle_gamma   90.00
#
_symmetry.space_group_name_H-M   'P 1'
#
loop_
_entity.id
_entity.type
_entity.pdbx_description
1 polymer ?
#
loop_
_entity_poly.entity_id
_entity_poly.type
_entity_poly.pdbx_seq_one_letter_code
_entity_poly.pdbx_strand_id
1 'polypeptide(L)'
;MLSSLLLVLLTQAIACTPGETSLVCSCKAGMVSACVTLAADDTRKAAQVLDQVQEALEQASLMAGEGDENKTKQLQVVAESLSQSLGSSEPPQCKGQEHHLISRPIAKRLSTHPTLKGLYTPRDPRFVTRARDEQAHCGYQHWHRNVDKEVIEWLDDTPGATPKDFMDKLRDIYSRPEMKARFPDGI
;
A
#
# COMPACT_ATOMS: atom_id res chain seq x y z
N MET A 1 37.54 14.71 -14.25
CA MET A 1 37.77 13.85 -13.07
C MET A 1 36.54 13.72 -12.15
N LEU A 2 35.34 14.22 -12.52
CA LEU A 2 34.13 14.14 -11.66
C LEU A 2 33.13 13.05 -12.11
N SER A 3 33.39 12.34 -13.21
CA SER A 3 32.41 11.42 -13.81
C SER A 3 32.41 10.01 -13.22
N SER A 4 33.40 9.66 -12.37
CA SER A 4 33.51 8.32 -11.78
C SER A 4 32.98 8.23 -10.35
N LEU A 5 32.71 9.36 -9.67
CA LEU A 5 32.12 9.33 -8.33
C LEU A 5 30.60 9.16 -8.33
N LEU A 6 29.89 9.54 -9.41
CA LEU A 6 28.43 9.36 -9.47
C LEU A 6 28.01 7.92 -9.75
N LEU A 7 28.84 7.08 -10.40
CA LEU A 7 28.51 5.67 -10.62
C LEU A 7 28.64 4.80 -9.36
N VAL A 8 29.36 5.25 -8.34
CA VAL A 8 29.55 4.51 -7.08
C VAL A 8 28.40 4.76 -6.09
N LEU A 9 27.57 5.79 -6.32
CA LEU A 9 26.45 6.10 -5.45
C LEU A 9 25.15 5.35 -5.81
N LEU A 10 25.08 4.75 -7.01
CA LEU A 10 23.88 4.03 -7.49
C LEU A 10 23.86 2.54 -7.13
N THR A 11 24.93 1.98 -6.54
CA THR A 11 24.95 0.58 -6.10
C THR A 11 24.39 0.36 -4.69
N GLN A 12 24.01 1.42 -3.98
CA GLN A 12 23.68 1.33 -2.56
C GLN A 12 22.20 1.19 -2.23
N ALA A 13 21.31 1.18 -3.22
CA ALA A 13 19.89 1.04 -2.92
C ALA A 13 19.50 -0.38 -2.44
N ILE A 14 20.24 -1.43 -2.84
CA ILE A 14 19.82 -2.82 -2.55
C ILE A 14 21.00 -3.82 -2.44
N ALA A 15 22.23 -3.38 -2.15
CA ALA A 15 23.37 -4.29 -2.13
C ALA A 15 23.34 -5.20 -0.88
N CYS A 16 23.01 -6.48 -1.09
CA CYS A 16 23.38 -7.51 -0.13
C CYS A 16 24.90 -7.61 -0.02
N THR A 17 25.40 -8.14 1.08
CA THR A 17 26.83 -8.43 1.17
C THR A 17 27.19 -9.57 0.19
N PRO A 18 28.35 -9.51 -0.50
CA PRO A 18 28.75 -10.58 -1.42
C PRO A 18 28.82 -11.94 -0.70
N GLY A 19 28.02 -12.91 -1.15
CA GLY A 19 27.93 -14.24 -0.56
C GLY A 19 26.79 -14.44 0.45
N GLU A 20 25.96 -13.43 0.69
CA GLU A 20 24.80 -13.55 1.56
C GLU A 20 23.65 -14.29 0.87
N THR A 21 23.25 -15.43 1.42
CA THR A 21 22.16 -16.28 0.90
C THR A 21 20.85 -16.10 1.67
N SER A 22 20.66 -14.94 2.31
CA SER A 22 19.46 -14.66 3.09
C SER A 22 18.23 -14.52 2.20
N LEU A 23 17.06 -14.96 2.69
CA LEU A 23 15.77 -14.78 2.00
C LEU A 23 15.50 -13.31 1.64
N VAL A 24 15.95 -12.40 2.51
CA VAL A 24 15.90 -10.94 2.30
C VAL A 24 16.72 -10.56 1.07
N CYS A 25 17.95 -11.05 0.95
CA CYS A 25 18.80 -10.76 -0.18
C CYS A 25 18.25 -11.32 -1.49
N SER A 26 17.85 -12.59 -1.49
CA SER A 26 17.29 -13.23 -2.68
C SER A 26 16.02 -12.53 -3.16
N CYS A 27 15.16 -12.09 -2.23
CA CYS A 27 13.97 -11.32 -2.57
C CYS A 27 14.32 -9.97 -3.21
N LYS A 28 15.25 -9.23 -2.60
CA LYS A 28 15.80 -7.96 -3.10
C LYS A 28 16.42 -8.07 -4.49
N ALA A 29 17.04 -9.20 -4.80
CA ALA A 29 17.61 -9.51 -6.10
C ALA A 29 16.56 -9.87 -7.17
N GLY A 30 15.28 -9.95 -6.80
CA GLY A 30 14.17 -10.19 -7.71
C GLY A 30 13.63 -11.63 -7.70
N MET A 31 14.07 -12.48 -6.76
CA MET A 31 13.54 -13.85 -6.66
C MET A 31 12.17 -13.85 -5.97
N VAL A 32 11.13 -13.95 -6.77
CA VAL A 32 9.73 -14.01 -6.30
C VAL A 32 9.50 -15.10 -5.27
N SER A 33 10.08 -16.29 -5.46
CA SER A 33 9.95 -17.40 -4.50
C SER A 33 10.53 -17.06 -3.13
N ALA A 34 11.69 -16.38 -3.08
CA ALA A 34 12.29 -15.94 -1.83
C ALA A 34 11.46 -14.85 -1.15
N CYS A 35 10.82 -13.96 -1.92
CA CYS A 35 9.90 -12.96 -1.40
C CYS A 35 8.65 -13.57 -0.76
N VAL A 36 8.07 -14.59 -1.39
CA VAL A 36 6.91 -15.31 -0.85
C VAL A 36 7.29 -16.06 0.43
N THR A 37 8.43 -16.75 0.45
CA THR A 37 8.92 -17.42 1.67
C THR A 37 9.22 -16.41 2.78
N LEU A 38 9.87 -15.27 2.46
CA LEU A 38 10.13 -14.22 3.44
C LEU A 38 8.84 -13.66 4.05
N ALA A 39 7.80 -13.48 3.23
CA ALA A 39 6.50 -13.03 3.70
C ALA A 39 5.79 -14.04 4.59
N ALA A 40 6.03 -15.34 4.39
CA ALA A 40 5.54 -16.39 5.29
C ALA A 40 6.32 -16.45 6.62
N ASP A 41 7.64 -16.24 6.58
CA ASP A 41 8.53 -16.40 7.73
C ASP A 41 8.62 -15.14 8.62
N ASP A 42 8.66 -13.95 8.01
CA ASP A 42 8.86 -12.67 8.71
C ASP A 42 8.15 -11.54 7.97
N THR A 43 6.87 -11.38 8.27
CA THR A 43 5.98 -10.37 7.66
C THR A 43 6.51 -8.94 7.79
N ARG A 44 7.21 -8.63 8.89
CA ARG A 44 7.79 -7.29 9.13
C ARG A 44 8.96 -7.04 8.20
N LYS A 45 9.89 -7.99 8.07
CA LYS A 45 11.01 -7.87 7.12
C LYS A 45 10.52 -7.88 5.69
N ALA A 46 9.53 -8.70 5.37
CA ALA A 46 8.90 -8.71 4.06
C ALA A 46 8.30 -7.33 3.71
N ALA A 47 7.59 -6.68 4.64
CA ALA A 47 7.06 -5.32 4.43
C ALA A 47 8.15 -4.27 4.19
N GLN A 48 9.27 -4.36 4.91
CA GLN A 48 10.43 -3.48 4.67
C GLN A 48 11.06 -3.71 3.30
N VAL A 49 11.13 -4.96 2.85
CA VAL A 49 11.65 -5.28 1.51
C VAL A 49 10.71 -4.78 0.42
N LEU A 50 9.39 -4.86 0.63
CA LEU A 50 8.41 -4.33 -0.31
C LEU A 50 8.58 -2.83 -0.54
N ASP A 51 8.74 -2.06 0.53
CA ASP A 51 8.95 -0.60 0.48
C ASP A 51 10.19 -0.24 -0.34
N GLN A 52 11.31 -0.95 -0.11
CA GLN A 52 12.56 -0.75 -0.84
C GLN A 52 12.45 -1.10 -2.33
N VAL A 53 11.70 -2.14 -2.67
CA VAL A 53 11.45 -2.54 -4.07
C VAL A 53 10.58 -1.49 -4.78
N GLN A 54 9.60 -0.91 -4.10
CA GLN A 54 8.74 0.15 -4.65
C GLN A 54 9.50 1.45 -4.86
N GLU A 55 10.33 1.87 -3.90
CA GLU A 55 11.18 3.06 -4.04
C GLU A 55 12.15 2.92 -5.23
N ALA A 56 12.76 1.75 -5.40
CA ALA A 56 13.63 1.47 -6.53
C ALA A 56 12.88 1.54 -7.88
N LEU A 57 11.61 1.15 -7.92
CA LEU A 57 10.76 1.24 -9.11
C LEU A 57 10.43 2.70 -9.46
N GLU A 58 10.13 3.53 -8.46
CA GLU A 58 9.88 4.96 -8.66
C GLU A 58 11.14 5.70 -9.14
N GLN A 59 12.30 5.40 -8.55
CA GLN A 59 13.59 5.95 -9.00
C GLN A 59 13.93 5.53 -10.44
N ALA A 60 13.69 4.26 -10.79
CA ALA A 60 13.89 3.78 -12.16
C ALA A 60 12.96 4.50 -13.16
N SER A 61 11.71 4.76 -12.78
CA SER A 61 10.75 5.52 -13.60
C SER A 61 11.16 6.98 -13.81
N LEU A 62 11.87 7.60 -12.85
CA LEU A 62 12.36 8.97 -12.95
C LEU A 62 13.64 9.09 -13.80
N MET A 63 14.43 8.01 -13.88
CA MET A 63 15.71 7.97 -14.59
C MET A 63 15.63 7.38 -16.01
N ALA A 64 14.42 7.23 -16.56
CA ALA A 64 14.20 6.47 -17.80
C ALA A 64 15.03 6.96 -19.00
N GLY A 65 16.07 6.19 -19.31
CA GLY A 65 16.66 5.93 -20.63
C GLY A 65 16.58 4.44 -20.94
N GLU A 66 16.71 4.05 -22.21
CA GLU A 66 16.30 2.76 -22.83
C GLU A 66 16.96 1.45 -22.30
N GLY A 67 17.63 1.45 -21.14
CA GLY A 67 18.40 0.31 -20.64
C GLY A 67 17.77 -0.54 -19.53
N ASP A 68 16.73 -0.09 -18.82
CA ASP A 68 16.34 -0.70 -17.52
C ASP A 68 14.89 -1.23 -17.43
N GLU A 69 14.18 -1.36 -18.56
CA GLU A 69 12.79 -1.83 -18.59
C GLU A 69 12.62 -3.25 -18.03
N ASN A 70 13.58 -4.14 -18.32
CA ASN A 70 13.50 -5.54 -17.89
C ASN A 70 13.63 -5.66 -16.35
N LYS A 71 14.53 -4.88 -15.75
CA LYS A 71 14.70 -4.83 -14.30
C LYS A 71 13.49 -4.20 -13.62
N THR A 72 12.96 -3.13 -14.20
CA THR A 72 11.72 -2.47 -13.77
C THR A 72 10.55 -3.47 -13.75
N LYS A 73 10.37 -4.26 -14.81
CA LYS A 73 9.35 -5.32 -14.90
C LYS A 73 9.55 -6.40 -13.83
N GLN A 74 10.78 -6.85 -13.61
CA GLN A 74 11.07 -7.85 -12.57
C GLN A 74 10.78 -7.32 -11.15
N LEU A 75 11.21 -6.10 -10.85
CA LEU A 75 10.92 -5.45 -9.56
C LEU A 75 9.42 -5.22 -9.37
N GLN A 76 8.69 -4.91 -10.44
CA GLN A 76 7.24 -4.77 -10.39
C GLN A 76 6.54 -6.10 -10.07
N VAL A 77 6.91 -7.22 -10.72
CA VAL A 77 6.37 -8.55 -10.42
C VAL A 77 6.67 -8.96 -8.98
N VAL A 78 7.87 -8.65 -8.50
CA VAL A 78 8.27 -8.89 -7.11
C VAL A 78 7.42 -8.06 -6.15
N ALA A 79 7.24 -6.77 -6.42
CA ALA A 79 6.39 -5.89 -5.62
C ALA A 79 4.94 -6.39 -5.59
N GLU A 80 4.39 -6.83 -6.72
CA GLU A 80 3.03 -7.36 -6.82
C GLU A 80 2.88 -8.67 -6.03
N SER A 81 3.78 -9.63 -6.24
CA SER A 81 3.75 -10.91 -5.51
C SER A 81 3.98 -10.73 -4.03
N LEU A 82 4.90 -9.85 -3.64
CA LEU A 82 5.19 -9.54 -2.26
C LEU A 82 4.02 -8.76 -1.64
N SER A 83 3.40 -7.81 -2.34
CA SER A 83 2.18 -7.13 -1.88
C SER A 83 0.97 -8.07 -1.76
N GLN A 84 0.90 -9.09 -2.61
CA GLN A 84 -0.14 -10.12 -2.56
C GLN A 84 0.07 -11.04 -1.36
N SER A 85 1.33 -11.47 -1.13
CA SER A 85 1.71 -12.29 0.02
C SER A 85 1.63 -11.51 1.33
N LEU A 86 2.06 -10.25 1.31
CA LEU A 86 1.87 -9.22 2.33
C LEU A 86 0.51 -8.56 2.24
N GLY A 87 -0.47 -9.20 1.62
CA GLY A 87 -1.80 -8.68 1.46
C GLY A 87 -2.56 -8.39 2.76
N SER A 88 -1.85 -8.32 3.89
CA SER A 88 -2.25 -7.90 5.21
C SER A 88 -1.35 -6.84 5.90
N SER A 89 -0.30 -6.23 5.32
CA SER A 89 0.65 -5.38 6.10
C SER A 89 1.07 -4.02 5.48
N GLU A 90 0.41 -2.94 5.92
CA GLU A 90 0.88 -1.54 5.96
C GLU A 90 2.19 -1.39 6.80
N PRO A 91 3.02 -0.34 6.57
CA PRO A 91 4.42 -0.26 7.07
C PRO A 91 4.61 -0.22 8.60
N PRO A 92 5.82 -0.57 9.11
CA PRO A 92 6.09 -0.87 10.52
C PRO A 92 6.29 0.34 11.44
N GLN A 93 5.53 1.43 11.25
CA GLN A 93 5.44 2.54 12.20
C GLN A 93 3.98 2.86 12.54
N CYS A 94 3.26 1.80 12.94
CA CYS A 94 1.86 1.82 13.32
C CYS A 94 1.65 2.32 14.76
N LYS A 95 1.84 3.61 15.05
CA LYS A 95 1.49 4.17 16.36
C LYS A 95 0.15 4.90 16.30
N GLY A 96 -0.98 4.22 16.53
CA GLY A 96 -2.31 4.87 16.62
C GLY A 96 -2.53 5.96 15.56
N GLN A 97 -2.16 5.63 14.31
CA GLN A 97 -1.99 6.58 13.21
C GLN A 97 -3.34 7.09 12.71
N GLU A 98 -3.25 8.12 11.88
CA GLU A 98 -4.31 8.60 11.01
C GLU A 98 -4.70 7.51 10.00
N HIS A 99 -5.90 6.96 10.18
CA HIS A 99 -6.55 6.05 9.24
C HIS A 99 -7.31 6.85 8.19
N HIS A 100 -6.95 6.69 6.93
CA HIS A 100 -7.64 7.31 5.82
C HIS A 100 -8.80 6.41 5.35
N LEU A 101 -10.03 6.91 5.47
CA LEU A 101 -11.24 6.17 5.08
C LEU A 101 -11.32 5.97 3.56
N ILE A 102 -10.86 6.97 2.80
CA ILE A 102 -10.88 6.94 1.33
C ILE A 102 -9.56 6.37 0.85
N SER A 103 -9.54 5.05 0.74
CA SER A 103 -8.43 4.28 0.20
C SER A 103 -8.23 4.57 -1.30
N ARG A 104 -7.08 4.13 -1.84
CA ARG A 104 -6.80 4.24 -3.28
C ARG A 104 -7.85 3.52 -4.14
N PRO A 105 -8.30 2.28 -3.81
CA PRO A 105 -9.39 1.63 -4.52
C PRO A 105 -10.71 2.43 -4.53
N ILE A 106 -11.15 2.92 -3.37
CA ILE A 106 -12.38 3.71 -3.26
C ILE A 106 -12.27 5.00 -4.08
N ALA A 107 -11.14 5.73 -3.95
CA ALA A 107 -10.91 6.95 -4.73
C ALA A 107 -10.90 6.70 -6.24
N LYS A 108 -10.30 5.59 -6.69
CA LYS A 108 -10.33 5.17 -8.10
C LYS A 108 -11.76 4.96 -8.56
N ARG A 109 -12.60 4.29 -7.77
CA ARG A 109 -14.01 4.08 -8.14
C ARG A 109 -14.84 5.37 -8.13
N LEU A 110 -14.61 6.25 -7.16
CA LEU A 110 -15.25 7.56 -7.09
C LEU A 110 -14.91 8.43 -8.31
N SER A 111 -13.68 8.33 -8.84
CA SER A 111 -13.25 9.08 -10.03
C SER A 111 -14.11 8.82 -11.28
N THR A 112 -14.76 7.67 -11.36
CA THR A 112 -15.65 7.28 -12.46
C THR A 112 -17.13 7.32 -12.08
N HIS A 113 -17.47 7.69 -10.84
CA HIS A 113 -18.86 7.74 -10.38
C HIS A 113 -19.63 8.90 -11.03
N PRO A 114 -20.87 8.70 -11.52
CA PRO A 114 -21.59 9.72 -12.28
C PRO A 114 -21.76 11.07 -11.55
N THR A 115 -22.04 11.01 -10.26
CA THR A 115 -22.35 12.17 -9.40
C THR A 115 -21.25 12.55 -8.41
N LEU A 116 -20.30 11.65 -8.13
CA LEU A 116 -19.29 11.82 -7.07
C LEU A 116 -17.88 12.07 -7.62
N LYS A 117 -17.68 11.97 -8.94
CA LYS A 117 -16.40 12.24 -9.59
C LYS A 117 -15.88 13.64 -9.27
N GLY A 118 -14.60 13.72 -8.92
CA GLY A 118 -13.90 14.98 -8.62
C GLY A 118 -14.18 15.58 -7.24
N LEU A 119 -15.01 14.96 -6.41
CA LEU A 119 -15.34 15.48 -5.07
C LEU A 119 -14.41 14.97 -3.95
N TYR A 120 -13.70 13.88 -4.21
CA TYR A 120 -12.88 13.15 -3.24
C TYR A 120 -11.53 12.77 -3.85
N THR A 121 -10.48 12.78 -3.03
CA THR A 121 -9.13 12.36 -3.42
C THR A 121 -8.67 11.15 -2.58
N PRO A 122 -7.69 10.36 -3.06
CA PRO A 122 -7.05 9.36 -2.23
C PRO A 122 -6.45 10.02 -0.98
N ARG A 123 -6.62 9.41 0.20
CA ARG A 123 -6.09 9.94 1.47
C ARG A 123 -6.53 11.38 1.77
N ASP A 124 -7.74 11.73 1.36
CA ASP A 124 -8.30 13.05 1.61
C ASP A 124 -8.30 13.36 3.12
N PRO A 125 -7.64 14.45 3.56
CA PRO A 125 -7.43 14.76 4.98
C PRO A 125 -8.74 15.07 5.72
N ARG A 126 -9.83 15.34 5.00
CA ARG A 126 -11.17 15.51 5.60
C ARG A 126 -11.72 14.19 6.14
N PHE A 127 -11.18 13.07 5.70
CA PHE A 127 -11.67 11.72 5.97
C PHE A 127 -10.58 10.89 6.63
N VAL A 128 -10.18 11.37 7.81
CA VAL A 128 -9.16 10.76 8.66
C VAL A 128 -9.77 10.48 10.03
N THR A 129 -9.57 9.26 10.53
CA THR A 129 -9.89 8.89 11.91
C THR A 129 -8.65 8.36 12.62
N ARG A 130 -8.66 8.34 13.95
CA ARG A 130 -7.52 7.84 14.72
C ARG A 130 -7.75 6.39 15.10
N ALA A 131 -6.79 5.53 14.76
CA ALA A 131 -6.80 4.16 15.27
C ALA A 131 -6.57 4.14 16.79
N ARG A 132 -7.28 3.24 17.47
CA ARG A 132 -7.20 3.06 18.93
C ARG A 132 -5.77 2.79 19.40
N ASP A 133 -5.08 1.90 18.70
CA ASP A 133 -3.75 1.43 19.02
C ASP A 133 -3.03 0.96 17.75
N GLU A 134 -1.81 0.46 17.94
CA GLU A 134 -1.00 -0.14 16.89
C GLU A 134 -1.76 -1.26 16.17
N GLN A 135 -2.33 -2.22 16.89
CA GLN A 135 -2.98 -3.39 16.32
C GLN A 135 -4.23 -3.04 15.49
N ALA A 136 -4.95 -1.99 15.88
CA ALA A 136 -6.13 -1.50 15.20
C ALA A 136 -5.83 -0.96 13.79
N HIS A 137 -4.67 -0.33 13.61
CA HIS A 137 -4.22 0.24 12.33
C HIS A 137 -3.29 -0.68 11.54
N CYS A 138 -2.50 -1.51 12.22
CA CYS A 138 -1.34 -2.09 11.59
C CYS A 138 -1.72 -3.20 10.62
N GLY A 139 -1.65 -2.86 9.33
CA GLY A 139 -1.72 -3.81 8.27
C GLY A 139 -2.85 -3.55 7.28
N TYR A 140 -2.67 -3.86 6.00
CA TYR A 140 -3.78 -3.89 5.02
C TYR A 140 -4.62 -5.16 5.21
N GLN A 141 -5.14 -5.33 6.42
CA GLN A 141 -5.78 -6.54 6.92
C GLN A 141 -7.08 -6.84 6.16
N HIS A 142 -7.58 -8.06 6.30
CA HIS A 142 -8.84 -8.54 5.71
C HIS A 142 -10.02 -7.56 5.91
N TRP A 143 -10.09 -6.88 7.07
CA TRP A 143 -11.14 -5.90 7.33
C TRP A 143 -11.08 -4.68 6.39
N HIS A 144 -9.89 -4.16 6.07
CA HIS A 144 -9.74 -3.00 5.19
C HIS A 144 -10.21 -3.35 3.78
N ARG A 145 -9.85 -4.55 3.29
CA ARG A 145 -10.32 -5.09 2.01
C ARG A 145 -11.83 -5.28 1.98
N ASN A 146 -12.43 -5.73 3.08
CA ASN A 146 -13.86 -5.90 3.18
C ASN A 146 -14.60 -4.56 3.14
N VAL A 147 -14.09 -3.56 3.86
CA VAL A 147 -14.62 -2.18 3.79
C VAL A 147 -14.50 -1.62 2.38
N ASP A 148 -13.33 -1.73 1.75
CA ASP A 148 -13.13 -1.27 0.37
C ASP A 148 -14.10 -1.94 -0.60
N LYS A 149 -14.22 -3.27 -0.52
CA LYS A 149 -15.15 -4.03 -1.36
C LYS A 149 -16.58 -3.56 -1.15
N GLU A 150 -17.02 -3.44 0.10
CA GLU A 150 -18.39 -3.06 0.43
C GLU A 150 -18.71 -1.63 -0.04
N VAL A 151 -17.78 -0.68 0.11
CA VAL A 151 -17.97 0.69 -0.36
C VAL A 151 -18.01 0.74 -1.89
N ILE A 152 -17.15 -0.02 -2.57
CA ILE A 152 -17.13 -0.08 -4.04
C ILE A 152 -18.41 -0.72 -4.59
N GLU A 153 -18.86 -1.83 -4.02
CA GLU A 153 -20.13 -2.47 -4.39
C GLU A 153 -21.31 -1.52 -4.18
N TRP A 154 -21.35 -0.81 -3.05
CA TRP A 154 -22.37 0.22 -2.83
C TRP A 154 -22.32 1.33 -3.88
N LEU A 155 -21.13 1.83 -4.23
CA LEU A 155 -20.95 2.84 -5.29
C LEU A 155 -21.38 2.34 -6.67
N ASP A 156 -21.26 1.04 -6.94
CA ASP A 156 -21.73 0.41 -8.18
C ASP A 156 -23.27 0.35 -8.22
N ASP A 157 -23.89 0.01 -7.08
CA ASP A 157 -25.34 -0.15 -6.96
C ASP A 157 -26.09 1.18 -6.80
N THR A 158 -25.40 2.28 -6.48
CA THR A 158 -26.01 3.60 -6.25
C THR A 158 -25.48 4.70 -7.19
N PRO A 159 -25.67 4.61 -8.53
CA PRO A 159 -25.11 5.57 -9.49
C PRO A 159 -25.60 7.02 -9.29
N GLY A 160 -26.73 7.20 -8.60
CA GLY A 160 -27.31 8.51 -8.24
C GLY A 160 -26.92 9.04 -6.86
N ALA A 161 -26.01 8.36 -6.13
CA ALA A 161 -25.65 8.74 -4.77
C ALA A 161 -25.15 10.19 -4.68
N THR A 162 -25.58 10.88 -3.63
CA THR A 162 -25.12 12.23 -3.30
C THR A 162 -23.91 12.18 -2.36
N PRO A 163 -23.17 13.29 -2.20
CA PRO A 163 -22.11 13.37 -1.19
C PRO A 163 -22.61 13.04 0.22
N LYS A 164 -23.86 13.37 0.53
CA LYS A 164 -24.49 13.02 1.81
C LYS A 164 -24.64 11.50 1.95
N ASP A 165 -25.14 10.83 0.92
CA ASP A 165 -25.35 9.37 0.95
C ASP A 165 -24.02 8.62 1.10
N PHE A 166 -22.96 9.09 0.42
CA PHE A 166 -21.63 8.53 0.58
C PHE A 166 -21.10 8.68 2.01
N MET A 167 -21.28 9.86 2.61
CA MET A 167 -20.89 10.07 4.01
C MET A 167 -21.71 9.24 4.98
N ASP A 168 -23.01 9.06 4.73
CA ASP A 168 -23.85 8.21 5.55
C ASP A 168 -23.44 6.74 5.44
N LYS A 169 -23.04 6.27 4.24
CA LYS A 169 -22.48 4.93 4.05
C LYS A 169 -21.18 4.71 4.84
N LEU A 170 -20.27 5.68 4.82
CA LEU A 170 -19.04 5.59 5.60
C LEU A 170 -19.34 5.59 7.11
N ARG A 171 -20.23 6.47 7.59
CA ARG A 171 -20.64 6.48 9.00
C ARG A 171 -21.29 5.18 9.43
N ASP A 172 -22.14 4.58 8.59
CA ASP A 172 -22.74 3.26 8.86
C ASP A 172 -21.66 2.21 9.13
N ILE A 173 -20.71 2.07 8.21
CA ILE A 173 -19.60 1.10 8.34
C ILE A 173 -18.81 1.36 9.63
N TYR A 174 -18.40 2.59 9.87
CA TYR A 174 -17.55 2.91 11.02
C TYR A 174 -18.31 2.98 12.36
N SER A 175 -19.64 2.93 12.34
CA SER A 175 -20.45 2.83 13.54
C SER A 175 -20.58 1.40 14.09
N ARG A 176 -20.16 0.40 13.31
CA ARG A 176 -20.26 -1.04 13.66
C ARG A 176 -19.36 -1.40 14.84
N PRO A 177 -19.72 -2.40 15.66
CA PRO A 177 -18.97 -2.77 16.86
C PRO A 177 -17.49 -3.07 16.60
N GLU A 178 -17.18 -3.82 15.53
CA GLU A 178 -15.83 -4.17 15.14
C GLU A 178 -15.01 -2.98 14.64
N MET A 179 -15.68 -2.01 14.00
CA MET A 179 -15.04 -0.79 13.54
C MET A 179 -14.82 0.19 14.68
N LYS A 180 -15.77 0.33 15.61
CA LYS A 180 -15.58 1.11 16.86
C LYS A 180 -14.50 0.53 17.76
N ALA A 181 -14.33 -0.80 17.78
CA ALA A 181 -13.23 -1.41 18.52
C ALA A 181 -11.85 -0.97 18.00
N ARG A 182 -11.77 -0.62 16.70
CA ARG A 182 -10.56 -0.16 16.01
C ARG A 182 -10.43 1.37 15.98
N PHE A 183 -11.55 2.06 15.76
CA PHE A 183 -11.68 3.51 15.57
C PHE A 183 -12.77 4.03 16.53
N PRO A 184 -12.45 4.16 17.84
CA PRO A 184 -13.45 4.44 18.87
C PRO A 184 -14.16 5.78 18.69
N ASP A 185 -13.47 6.75 18.08
CA ASP A 185 -14.02 8.08 17.81
C ASP A 185 -14.80 8.15 16.48
N GLY A 186 -14.82 7.07 15.70
CA GLY A 186 -15.59 6.98 14.45
C GLY A 186 -15.17 8.01 13.40
N ILE A 187 -16.17 8.60 12.72
CA ILE A 187 -16.04 9.63 11.67
C ILE A 187 -17.06 10.74 11.93
#